data_AF-H6SKZ0-F1
#
_entry.id   AF-H6SKZ0-F1
#
_cell.length_a   1.000
_cell.length_b   1.000
_cell.length_c   1.000
_cell.angle_alpha   90.00
_cell.angle_beta   90.00
_cell.angle_gamma   90.00
#
_symmetry.space_group_name_H-M   'P 1'
#
loop_
_entity.id
_entity.type
_entity.pdbx_description
1 polymer ?
#
loop_
_entity_poly.entity_id
_entity_poly.type
_entity_poly.pdbx_seq_one_letter_code
_entity_poly.pdbx_strand_id
1 'polypeptide(L)'
;MTHEEIEAILLATDPKIVRQDSSSWRPTMKISARNALKGKVVEIAKGQIVAKVKIDIGGQSVTSVVSVEAIDDLGLTVGDEVSAIIKSTEVMLAK
;
A
#
# COMPACT_ATOMS: atom_id res chain seq x y z
N MET A 1 -47.10 -11.01 -6.81
CA MET A 1 -45.97 -10.07 -6.86
C MET A 1 -45.52 -9.93 -8.30
N THR A 2 -45.39 -8.71 -8.80
CA THR A 2 -44.94 -8.41 -10.17
C THR A 2 -43.42 -8.61 -10.29
N HIS A 3 -42.90 -8.76 -11.52
CA HIS A 3 -41.45 -8.93 -11.75
C HIS A 3 -40.63 -7.77 -11.14
N GLU A 4 -41.19 -6.55 -11.11
CA GLU A 4 -40.57 -5.37 -10.50
C GLU A 4 -40.46 -5.48 -8.96
N GLU A 5 -41.43 -6.12 -8.29
CA GLU A 5 -41.41 -6.32 -6.83
C GLU A 5 -40.36 -7.37 -6.42
N ILE A 6 -40.01 -8.31 -7.30
CA ILE A 6 -38.93 -9.30 -7.07
C ILE A 6 -37.56 -8.65 -7.27
N GLU A 7 -37.38 -7.77 -8.27
CA GLU A 7 -36.13 -7.01 -8.44
C GLU A 7 -35.90 -6.02 -7.29
N ALA A 8 -36.94 -5.38 -6.76
CA ALA A 8 -36.83 -4.47 -5.62
C ALA A 8 -36.35 -5.17 -4.34
N ILE A 9 -36.72 -6.44 -4.13
CA ILE A 9 -36.25 -7.26 -3.00
C ILE A 9 -34.83 -7.78 -3.24
N LEU A 10 -34.48 -8.11 -4.50
CA LEU A 10 -33.12 -8.50 -4.88
C LEU A 10 -32.11 -7.35 -4.73
N LEU A 11 -32.54 -6.10 -4.96
CA LEU A 11 -31.73 -4.89 -4.71
C LEU A 11 -31.65 -4.50 -3.23
N ALA A 12 -32.63 -4.86 -2.39
CA ALA A 12 -32.71 -4.40 -1.01
C ALA A 12 -31.98 -5.29 0.01
N THR A 13 -31.58 -6.52 -0.32
CA THR A 13 -30.87 -7.40 0.61
C THR A 13 -29.87 -8.33 -0.08
N ASP A 14 -28.75 -7.79 -0.58
CA ASP A 14 -27.54 -8.59 -0.73
C ASP A 14 -26.49 -8.16 0.31
N PRO A 15 -26.37 -8.90 1.44
CA PRO A 15 -25.41 -8.59 2.51
C PRO A 15 -23.94 -8.75 2.08
N LYS A 16 -23.65 -9.11 0.82
CA LYS A 16 -22.28 -9.07 0.28
C LYS A 16 -21.81 -7.68 -0.15
N ILE A 17 -22.68 -6.68 -0.21
CA ILE A 17 -22.34 -5.31 -0.66
C ILE A 17 -22.01 -4.36 0.51
N VAL A 18 -22.27 -4.74 1.77
CA VAL A 18 -21.97 -3.90 2.95
C VAL A 18 -21.05 -4.62 3.92
N ARG A 19 -19.80 -4.83 3.49
CA ARG A 19 -18.62 -4.65 4.35
C ARG A 19 -17.51 -4.11 3.47
N GLN A 20 -17.49 -2.79 3.36
CA GLN A 20 -16.31 -2.06 2.93
C GLN A 20 -15.26 -2.25 4.04
N ASP A 21 -14.61 -3.40 3.99
CA ASP A 21 -13.27 -3.59 4.51
C ASP A 21 -12.41 -2.56 3.76
N SER A 22 -12.17 -1.42 4.39
CA SER A 22 -11.28 -0.36 3.91
C SER A 22 -9.81 -0.71 4.17
N SER A 23 -9.42 -1.99 4.16
CA SER A 23 -8.13 -2.44 4.71
C SER A 23 -7.46 -3.62 4.01
N SER A 24 -7.95 -4.10 2.87
CA SER A 24 -7.26 -5.16 2.13
C SER A 24 -6.27 -4.64 1.09
N TRP A 25 -5.34 -3.75 1.48
CA TRP A 25 -4.07 -3.66 0.75
C TRP A 25 -3.27 -4.93 1.04
N ARG A 26 -3.56 -5.99 0.29
CA ARG A 26 -2.72 -7.17 0.16
C ARG A 26 -2.00 -7.03 -1.18
N PRO A 27 -0.68 -6.77 -1.23
CA PRO A 27 0.04 -6.85 -2.49
C PRO A 27 -0.24 -8.23 -3.11
N THR A 28 -0.71 -8.23 -4.35
CA THR A 28 -1.16 -9.41 -5.11
C THR A 28 -0.02 -10.39 -5.44
N MET A 29 1.22 -10.04 -5.09
CA MET A 29 2.42 -10.84 -5.30
C MET A 29 3.03 -11.30 -3.97
N LYS A 30 3.28 -12.60 -3.83
CA LYS A 30 4.06 -13.15 -2.70
C LYS A 30 5.54 -12.97 -2.98
N ILE A 31 6.24 -12.30 -2.06
CA ILE A 31 7.70 -12.10 -2.11
C ILE A 31 8.34 -12.68 -0.85
N SER A 32 9.62 -13.06 -0.92
CA SER A 32 10.32 -13.76 0.17
C SER A 32 10.77 -12.84 1.32
N ALA A 33 10.74 -11.53 1.11
CA ALA A 33 11.04 -10.54 2.13
C ALA A 33 10.06 -10.68 3.31
N ARG A 34 10.60 -10.75 4.54
CA ARG A 34 9.79 -11.02 5.76
C ARG A 34 9.45 -9.78 6.56
N ASN A 35 10.11 -8.65 6.29
CA ASN A 35 9.85 -7.41 6.99
C ASN A 35 9.06 -6.49 6.04
N ALA A 36 7.83 -6.17 6.43
CA ALA A 36 6.96 -5.26 5.69
C ALA A 36 6.36 -4.26 6.68
N LEU A 37 6.67 -2.99 6.49
CA LEU A 37 6.21 -1.90 7.36
C LEU A 37 5.20 -1.06 6.58
N LYS A 38 3.93 -1.08 6.99
CA LYS A 38 2.88 -0.26 6.38
C LYS A 38 3.09 1.20 6.77
N GLY A 39 2.92 2.09 5.82
CA GLY A 39 3.09 3.52 6.06
C GLY A 39 2.60 4.38 4.91
N LYS A 40 2.85 5.67 5.03
CA LYS A 40 2.46 6.69 4.05
C LYS A 40 3.69 7.44 3.56
N VAL A 41 3.78 7.68 2.26
CA VAL A 41 4.85 8.51 1.70
C VAL A 41 4.65 9.96 2.13
N VAL A 42 5.67 10.54 2.78
CA VAL A 42 5.65 11.93 3.26
C VAL A 42 6.60 12.85 2.48
N GLU A 43 7.60 12.29 1.79
CA GLU A 43 8.56 13.05 1.01
C GLU A 43 9.17 12.17 -0.09
N ILE A 44 9.33 12.72 -1.31
CA ILE A 44 10.11 12.12 -2.39
C ILE A 44 11.11 13.17 -2.88
N ALA A 45 12.40 12.87 -2.76
CA ALA A 45 13.48 13.71 -3.28
C ALA A 45 14.19 12.98 -4.43
N LYS A 46 13.86 13.35 -5.67
CA LYS A 46 14.46 12.78 -6.89
C LYS A 46 15.83 13.41 -7.16
N GLY A 47 16.85 12.57 -7.35
CA GLY A 47 18.13 12.94 -7.93
C GLY A 47 18.16 12.67 -9.43
N GLN A 48 19.36 12.51 -10.01
CA GLN A 48 19.51 12.16 -11.44
C GLN A 48 19.24 10.68 -11.73
N ILE A 49 19.62 9.77 -10.82
CA ILE A 49 19.53 8.31 -11.02
C ILE A 49 18.68 7.66 -9.93
N VAL A 50 18.85 8.12 -8.69
CA VAL A 50 18.14 7.59 -7.52
C VAL A 50 17.27 8.67 -6.86
N ALA A 51 16.24 8.22 -6.16
CA ALA A 51 15.37 9.04 -5.35
C ALA A 51 15.40 8.56 -3.90
N LYS A 52 15.32 9.50 -2.95
CA LYS A 52 15.04 9.21 -1.54
C LYS A 52 13.54 9.30 -1.30
N VAL A 53 12.97 8.28 -0.68
CA VAL A 53 11.55 8.25 -0.30
C VAL A 53 11.46 8.13 1.19
N LYS A 54 10.83 9.10 1.85
CA LYS A 54 10.54 9.05 3.29
C LYS A 54 9.12 8.55 3.50
N ILE A 55 8.97 7.56 4.36
CA ILE A 55 7.71 6.91 4.68
C ILE A 55 7.48 7.06 6.18
N ASP A 56 6.33 7.60 6.58
CA ASP A 56 5.87 7.55 7.97
C ASP A 56 5.20 6.21 8.24
N ILE A 57 5.63 5.53 9.29
CA ILE A 57 5.15 4.21 9.71
C ILE A 57 4.49 4.26 11.09
N GLY A 58 3.71 5.32 11.35
CA GLY A 58 3.03 5.52 12.63
C GLY A 58 3.87 6.27 13.66
N GLY A 59 4.40 7.44 13.27
CA GLY A 59 5.18 8.33 14.15
C GLY A 59 6.69 8.06 14.13
N GLN A 60 7.13 7.08 13.35
CA GLN A 60 8.54 6.83 13.01
C GLN A 60 8.71 6.91 11.51
N SER A 61 9.91 7.24 11.04
CA SER A 61 10.19 7.34 9.61
C SER A 61 11.14 6.26 9.12
N VAL A 62 10.83 5.66 7.96
CA VAL A 62 11.75 4.83 7.18
C VAL A 62 12.12 5.59 5.92
N THR A 63 13.40 5.59 5.55
CA THR A 63 13.86 6.16 4.28
C THR A 63 14.33 5.05 3.36
N SER A 64 13.77 5.00 2.15
CA SER A 64 14.21 4.12 1.07
C SER A 64 15.00 4.92 0.04
N VAL A 65 15.96 4.27 -0.61
CA VAL A 65 16.64 4.78 -1.81
C VAL A 65 16.33 3.83 -2.94
N VAL A 66 15.68 4.33 -3.99
CA VAL A 66 15.28 3.57 -5.18
C VAL A 66 15.68 4.31 -6.45
N SER A 67 15.62 3.69 -7.62
CA SER A 67 15.84 4.43 -8.87
C SER A 67 14.71 5.43 -9.12
N VAL A 68 15.00 6.50 -9.86
CA VAL A 68 13.97 7.45 -10.30
C VAL A 68 12.95 6.74 -11.19
N GLU A 69 13.40 5.84 -12.06
CA GLU A 69 12.54 5.02 -12.92
C GLU A 69 11.53 4.21 -12.10
N ALA A 70 11.95 3.63 -10.97
CA ALA A 70 11.04 2.87 -10.10
C ALA A 70 9.96 3.76 -9.47
N ILE A 71 10.25 5.02 -9.17
CA ILE A 71 9.24 5.99 -8.70
C ILE A 71 8.20 6.23 -9.79
N ASP A 72 8.67 6.41 -11.02
CA ASP A 72 7.82 6.72 -12.17
C ASP A 72 6.97 5.50 -12.58
N ASP A 73 7.56 4.31 -12.63
CA ASP A 73 6.89 3.04 -12.93
C ASP A 73 5.81 2.69 -11.90
N LEU A 74 6.08 2.99 -10.62
CA LEU A 74 5.11 2.78 -9.55
C LEU A 74 4.03 3.89 -9.51
N GLY A 75 4.22 4.99 -10.26
CA GLY A 75 3.39 6.18 -10.15
C GLY A 75 3.39 6.77 -8.73
N LEU A 76 4.50 6.62 -7.99
CA LEU A 76 4.53 6.89 -6.56
C LEU A 76 4.56 8.40 -6.28
N THR A 77 3.65 8.85 -5.43
CA THR A 77 3.48 10.26 -5.04
C THR A 77 3.48 10.44 -3.52
N VAL A 78 3.70 11.68 -3.08
CA VAL A 78 3.54 12.04 -1.67
C VAL A 78 2.05 11.92 -1.31
N GLY A 79 1.74 11.15 -0.28
CA GLY A 79 0.36 10.85 0.08
C GLY A 79 0.02 9.36 0.00
N ASP A 80 0.74 8.60 -0.80
CA ASP A 80 0.38 7.21 -1.08
C ASP A 80 0.59 6.28 0.11
N GLU A 81 -0.35 5.35 0.28
CA GLU A 81 -0.20 4.23 1.21
C GLU A 81 0.72 3.17 0.60
N VAL A 82 1.77 2.81 1.32
CA VAL A 82 2.80 1.88 0.85
C VAL A 82 3.20 0.90 1.93
N SER A 83 3.89 -0.16 1.52
CA SER A 83 4.64 -1.01 2.43
C SER A 83 6.12 -0.90 2.13
N ALA A 84 6.93 -0.47 3.10
CA ALA A 84 8.37 -0.59 3.02
C ALA A 84 8.74 -2.07 3.18
N ILE A 85 9.21 -2.69 2.10
CA ILE A 85 9.59 -4.09 2.06
C ILE A 85 11.10 -4.22 2.26
N ILE A 86 11.53 -4.97 3.27
CA ILE A 86 12.94 -5.12 3.64
C ILE A 86 13.28 -6.62 3.70
N LYS A 87 14.34 -7.02 2.99
CA LYS A 87 14.84 -8.39 3.04
C LYS A 87 15.44 -8.68 4.42
N SER A 88 15.20 -9.88 4.96
CA SER A 88 15.65 -10.23 6.31
C SER A 88 17.17 -10.18 6.51
N THR A 89 17.94 -10.44 5.45
CA THR A 89 19.41 -10.48 5.50
C THR A 89 20.07 -9.10 5.47
N GLU A 90 19.29 -8.02 5.29
CA GLU A 90 19.79 -6.63 5.19
C GLU A 90 19.54 -5.83 6.48
N VAL A 91 18.95 -6.47 7.50
CA VAL A 91 18.74 -5.86 8.81
C VAL A 91 19.97 -6.11 9.69
N MET A 92 20.55 -5.03 10.21
CA MET A 92 21.65 -5.07 11.17
C MET A 92 21.14 -4.83 12.60
N LEU A 93 21.76 -5.47 13.58
CA LEU A 93 21.49 -5.24 15.01
C LEU A 93 22.60 -4.38 15.61
N ALA A 94 22.23 -3.43 16.44
CA ALA A 94 23.14 -2.60 17.24
C ALA A 94 22.60 -2.51 18.68
N LYS A 95 23.49 -2.27 19.65
CA LYS A 95 23.18 -2.14 21.09
C LYS A 95 23.63 -0.79 21.61
#